data_AF-A0A7I0EJG3-F1
#
_entry.id   AF-A0A7I0EJG3-F1
#
_cell.length_a   1.000
_cell.length_b   1.000
_cell.length_c   1.000
_cell.angle_alpha   90.00
_cell.angle_beta   90.00
_cell.angle_gamma   90.00
#
_symmetry.space_group_name_H-M   'P 1'
#
loop_
_entity.id
_entity.type
_entity.pdbx_description
1 polymer ?
#
loop_
_entity_poly.entity_id
_entity_poly.type
_entity_poly.pdbx_seq_one_letter_code
_entity_poly.pdbx_strand_id
1 'polypeptide(L)'
;MGAPGDTFLSDYAVEARLGELRQRRMLLRELRDDVALAAARLTAGDLTGSWRSPAQQGYDAQRGDLAGDLRRAVGLIEEALVAVVTSIDEIRAARNAAAASIPASVSVPAPVSVLSR
;
A
#
# COMPACT_ATOMS: atom_id res chain seq x y z
N MET A 1 14.15 -23.56 21.67
CA MET A 1 13.51 -22.71 22.70
C MET A 1 14.09 -21.32 22.49
N GLY A 2 13.45 -20.51 21.65
CA GLY A 2 13.97 -19.17 21.27
C GLY A 2 13.90 -18.22 22.47
N ALA A 3 14.90 -17.37 22.62
CA ALA A 3 14.94 -16.43 23.73
C ALA A 3 13.80 -15.40 23.59
N PRO A 4 13.19 -14.94 24.69
CA PRO A 4 12.10 -13.96 24.62
C PRO A 4 12.49 -12.69 23.83
N GLY A 5 13.78 -12.30 23.85
CA GLY A 5 14.31 -11.19 23.06
C GLY A 5 14.17 -11.32 21.54
N ASP A 6 14.23 -12.54 20.99
CA ASP A 6 14.14 -12.77 19.54
C ASP A 6 12.71 -12.53 19.02
N THR A 7 11.70 -12.79 19.86
CA THR A 7 10.29 -12.58 19.51
C THR A 7 9.94 -11.10 19.47
N PHE A 8 10.40 -10.33 20.47
CA PHE A 8 10.19 -8.88 20.48
C PHE A 8 10.88 -8.19 19.29
N LEU A 9 12.13 -8.56 18.97
CA LEU A 9 12.84 -8.01 17.81
C LEU A 9 12.14 -8.36 16.48
N SER A 10 11.57 -9.56 16.37
CA SER A 10 10.76 -9.97 15.21
C SER A 10 9.47 -9.15 15.10
N ASP A 11 8.76 -8.93 16.19
CA ASP A 11 7.52 -8.14 16.19
C ASP A 11 7.78 -6.68 15.80
N TYR A 12 8.88 -6.07 16.30
CA TYR A 12 9.28 -4.73 15.89
C TYR A 12 9.63 -4.66 14.40
N ALA A 13 10.34 -5.66 13.86
CA ALA A 13 10.66 -5.71 12.43
C ALA A 13 9.40 -5.83 11.56
N VAL A 14 8.42 -6.64 11.99
CA VAL A 14 7.13 -6.80 11.30
C VAL A 14 6.33 -5.49 11.34
N GLU A 15 6.24 -4.81 12.48
CA GLU A 15 5.55 -3.53 12.57
C GLU A 15 6.24 -2.43 11.76
N ALA A 16 7.57 -2.38 11.75
CA ALA A 16 8.31 -1.45 10.91
C ALA A 16 8.00 -1.68 9.43
N ARG A 17 7.97 -2.94 8.99
CA ARG A 17 7.64 -3.30 7.60
C ARG A 17 6.20 -2.95 7.24
N LEU A 18 5.24 -3.19 8.14
CA LEU A 18 3.85 -2.78 7.94
C LEU A 18 3.70 -1.26 7.90
N GLY A 19 4.45 -0.52 8.72
CA GLY A 19 4.51 0.93 8.70
C GLY A 19 4.98 1.46 7.35
N GLU A 20 6.08 0.91 6.83
CA GLU A 20 6.64 1.24 5.52
C GLU A 20 5.63 0.98 4.39
N LEU A 21 4.96 -0.17 4.38
CA LEU A 21 3.95 -0.49 3.36
C LEU A 21 2.73 0.43 3.43
N ARG A 22 2.29 0.80 4.64
CA ARG A 22 1.20 1.77 4.81
C ARG A 22 1.59 3.16 4.29
N GLN A 23 2.82 3.58 4.54
CA GLN A 23 3.36 4.83 4.00
C GLN A 23 3.44 4.78 2.47
N ARG A 24 3.99 3.71 1.90
CA ARG A 24 4.03 3.53 0.43
C ARG A 24 2.63 3.58 -0.18
N ARG A 25 1.65 2.93 0.43
CA ARG A 25 0.25 2.97 0.00
C ARG A 25 -0.33 4.39 0.00
N MET A 26 -0.02 5.18 1.04
CA MET A 26 -0.46 6.58 1.12
C MET A 26 0.14 7.39 -0.04
N LEU A 27 1.47 7.34 -0.21
CA LEU A 27 2.17 8.08 -1.26
C LEU A 27 1.71 7.68 -2.67
N LEU A 28 1.47 6.40 -2.91
CA LEU A 28 0.95 5.92 -4.20
C LEU A 28 -0.47 6.43 -4.48
N ARG A 29 -1.33 6.59 -3.45
CA ARG A 29 -2.67 7.17 -3.63
C ARG A 29 -2.59 8.65 -4.00
N GLU A 30 -1.75 9.41 -3.28
CA GLU A 30 -1.53 10.83 -3.58
C GLU A 30 -1.01 11.00 -5.00
N LEU A 31 0.01 10.22 -5.39
CA LEU A 31 0.56 10.25 -6.74
C LEU A 31 -0.50 9.91 -7.80
N ARG A 32 -1.32 8.88 -7.57
CA ARG A 32 -2.41 8.50 -8.47
C ARG A 32 -3.38 9.66 -8.67
N ASP A 33 -3.80 10.29 -7.57
CA ASP A 33 -4.80 11.36 -7.60
C ASP A 33 -4.24 12.60 -8.33
N ASP A 34 -2.98 12.94 -8.11
CA ASP A 34 -2.28 14.02 -8.82
C ASP A 34 -2.17 13.75 -10.33
N VAL A 35 -1.79 12.53 -10.72
CA VAL A 35 -1.65 12.13 -12.13
C VAL A 35 -3.02 12.09 -12.82
N ALA A 36 -4.06 11.58 -12.13
CA ALA A 36 -5.42 11.57 -12.65
C ALA A 36 -5.95 12.99 -12.86
N LEU A 37 -5.69 13.90 -11.91
CA LEU A 37 -6.04 15.31 -12.02
C LEU A 37 -5.31 15.99 -13.19
N ALA A 38 -4.02 15.71 -13.38
CA ALA A 38 -3.25 16.21 -14.50
C ALA A 38 -3.82 15.73 -15.85
N ALA A 39 -4.16 14.44 -15.97
CA ALA A 39 -4.80 13.89 -17.16
C ALA A 39 -6.15 14.57 -17.46
N ALA A 40 -7.00 14.75 -16.44
CA ALA A 40 -8.30 15.40 -16.60
C ALA A 40 -8.19 16.87 -17.06
N ARG A 41 -7.23 17.61 -16.51
CA ARG A 41 -6.95 19.01 -16.90
C ARG A 41 -6.51 19.12 -18.36
N LEU A 42 -5.74 18.17 -18.87
CA LEU A 42 -5.33 18.16 -20.27
C LEU A 42 -6.51 17.94 -21.22
N THR A 43 -7.52 17.17 -20.81
CA THR A 43 -8.73 16.91 -21.63
C THR A 43 -9.83 17.98 -21.50
N ALA A 44 -9.85 18.75 -20.42
CA ALA A 44 -10.91 19.72 -20.13
C ALA A 44 -10.85 21.03 -20.94
N GLY A 45 -9.74 21.28 -21.66
CA GLY A 45 -9.60 22.49 -22.47
C GLY A 45 -10.30 22.34 -23.82
N ASP A 46 -11.57 22.71 -23.89
CA ASP A 46 -12.33 22.79 -25.13
C ASP A 46 -11.86 24.00 -25.95
N LEU A 47 -11.11 23.74 -27.03
CA LEU A 47 -10.72 24.74 -28.02
C LEU A 47 -11.64 24.61 -29.24
N THR A 48 -12.95 24.70 -29.02
CA THR A 48 -14.03 24.69 -30.02
C THR A 48 -14.16 26.03 -30.77
N GLY A 49 -13.04 26.72 -30.98
CA GLY A 49 -12.96 27.84 -31.91
C GLY A 49 -12.98 27.34 -33.35
N SER A 50 -13.83 27.93 -34.18
CA SER A 50 -14.13 27.56 -35.59
C SER A 50 -12.97 27.72 -36.58
N TRP A 51 -11.74 27.89 -36.12
CA TRP A 51 -10.55 28.01 -36.96
C TRP A 51 -9.35 27.27 -36.33
N ARG A 52 -9.12 26.02 -36.75
CA ARG A 52 -7.94 25.24 -36.34
C ARG A 52 -6.86 25.32 -37.41
N SER A 53 -5.80 26.08 -37.15
CA SER A 53 -4.58 26.03 -37.96
C SER A 53 -3.93 24.64 -37.85
N PRO A 54 -3.05 24.24 -38.80
CA PRO A 54 -2.28 23.00 -38.68
C PRO A 54 -1.48 22.90 -37.38
N ALA A 55 -0.96 24.03 -36.88
CA ALA A 55 -0.26 24.09 -35.59
C ALA A 55 -1.19 23.78 -34.41
N GLN A 56 -2.44 24.26 -34.46
CA GLN A 56 -3.46 23.98 -33.45
C GLN A 56 -3.82 22.48 -33.42
N GLN A 57 -3.98 21.87 -34.60
CA GLN A 57 -4.27 20.44 -34.70
C GLN A 57 -3.12 19.58 -34.15
N GLY A 58 -1.87 19.92 -34.46
CA GLY A 58 -0.70 19.22 -33.92
C GLY A 58 -0.60 19.33 -32.40
N TYR A 59 -0.86 20.52 -31.86
CA TYR A 59 -0.89 20.74 -30.41
C TYR A 59 -2.00 19.93 -29.73
N ASP A 60 -3.21 19.92 -30.29
CA ASP A 60 -4.33 19.16 -29.74
C ASP A 60 -4.05 17.64 -29.77
N ALA A 61 -3.41 17.13 -30.82
CA ALA A 61 -2.97 15.74 -30.92
C ALA A 61 -1.96 15.39 -29.81
N GLN A 62 -0.91 16.20 -29.65
CA GLN A 62 0.12 15.97 -28.62
C GLN A 62 -0.45 16.04 -27.20
N ARG A 63 -1.44 16.92 -26.96
CA ARG A 63 -2.18 16.95 -25.68
C ARG A 63 -2.99 15.67 -25.45
N GLY A 64 -3.63 15.16 -26.50
CA GLY A 64 -4.37 13.90 -26.45
C GLY A 64 -3.47 12.71 -26.12
N ASP A 65 -2.30 12.63 -26.76
CA ASP A 65 -1.30 11.59 -26.52
C ASP A 65 -0.80 11.63 -25.07
N LEU A 66 -0.43 12.83 -24.59
CA LEU A 66 0.02 13.02 -23.21
C LEU A 66 -1.08 12.65 -22.19
N ALA A 67 -2.33 13.03 -22.45
CA ALA A 67 -3.45 12.61 -21.60
C ALA A 67 -3.67 11.08 -21.63
N GLY A 68 -3.36 10.42 -22.74
CA GLY A 68 -3.33 8.96 -22.86
C GLY A 68 -2.21 8.34 -22.02
N ASP A 69 -1.00 8.88 -22.11
CA ASP A 69 0.16 8.44 -21.31
C ASP A 69 -0.10 8.55 -19.81
N LEU A 70 -0.65 9.67 -19.34
CA LEU A 70 -0.98 9.86 -17.94
C LEU A 70 -2.06 8.88 -17.45
N ARG A 71 -3.07 8.58 -18.26
CA ARG A 71 -4.07 7.55 -17.92
C ARG A 71 -3.45 6.15 -17.82
N ARG A 72 -2.50 5.81 -18.69
CA ARG A 72 -1.73 4.57 -18.56
C ARG A 72 -0.92 4.54 -17.26
N ALA A 73 -0.29 5.66 -16.91
CA ALA A 73 0.45 5.78 -15.65
C ALA A 73 -0.45 5.59 -14.42
N VAL A 74 -1.68 6.12 -14.42
CA VAL A 74 -2.68 5.86 -13.36
C VAL A 74 -2.91 4.35 -13.20
N GLY A 75 -3.11 3.62 -14.30
CA GLY A 75 -3.29 2.16 -14.26
C GLY A 75 -2.10 1.43 -13.61
N LEU A 76 -0.87 1.78 -13.98
CA LEU A 76 0.33 1.20 -13.37
C LEU A 76 0.44 1.50 -11.86
N ILE A 77 0.03 2.69 -11.42
CA ILE A 77 0.00 3.05 -10.01
C ILE A 77 -1.08 2.25 -9.26
N GLU A 78 -2.23 2.01 -9.88
CA GLU A 78 -3.29 1.16 -9.30
C GLU A 78 -2.84 -0.29 -9.14
N GLU A 79 -2.14 -0.86 -10.12
CA GLU A 79 -1.51 -2.18 -10.01
C GLU A 79 -0.51 -2.24 -8.85
N ALA A 80 0.34 -1.22 -8.70
CA ALA A 80 1.27 -1.12 -7.58
C ALA A 80 0.55 -1.01 -6.23
N LEU A 81 -0.57 -0.26 -6.16
CA LEU A 81 -1.41 -0.17 -4.97
C LEU A 81 -2.00 -1.52 -4.57
N VAL A 82 -2.49 -2.30 -5.54
CA VAL A 82 -2.99 -3.66 -5.31
C VAL A 82 -1.88 -4.52 -4.72
N ALA A 83 -0.68 -4.52 -5.32
CA ALA A 83 0.45 -5.31 -4.83
C ALA A 83 0.85 -4.95 -3.38
N VAL A 84 0.81 -3.66 -3.03
CA VAL A 84 1.08 -3.20 -1.65
C VAL A 84 -0.01 -3.66 -0.67
N VAL A 85 -1.28 -3.59 -1.06
CA VAL A 85 -2.39 -4.07 -0.23
C VAL A 85 -2.27 -5.57 0.01
N THR A 86 -2.03 -6.35 -1.05
CA THR A 86 -1.81 -7.80 -0.95
C THR A 86 -0.65 -8.12 0.00
N SER A 87 0.48 -7.41 -0.12
CA SER A 87 1.63 -7.61 0.78
C SER A 87 1.29 -7.33 2.24
N ILE A 88 0.48 -6.31 2.53
CA ILE A 88 0.03 -5.99 3.90
C ILE A 88 -0.84 -7.12 4.44
N ASP A 89 -1.76 -7.64 3.63
CA ASP A 89 -2.69 -8.68 4.03
C ASP A 89 -1.98 -10.02 4.25
N GLU A 90 -0.99 -10.36 3.41
CA GLU A 90 -0.12 -11.53 3.59
C GLU A 90 0.66 -11.47 4.90
N ILE A 91 1.29 -10.32 5.21
CA ILE A 91 2.03 -10.15 6.47
C ILE A 91 1.09 -10.27 7.68
N ARG A 92 -0.11 -9.70 7.60
CA ARG A 92 -1.12 -9.82 8.66
C ARG A 92 -1.58 -11.26 8.84
N ALA A 93 -1.84 -11.97 7.76
CA ALA A 93 -2.23 -13.38 7.80
C ALA A 93 -1.13 -14.24 8.42
N ALA A 94 0.13 -14.05 8.01
CA ALA A 94 1.28 -14.74 8.56
C ALA A 94 1.45 -14.49 10.07
N ARG A 95 1.30 -13.24 10.52
CA ARG A 95 1.35 -12.90 11.96
C ARG A 95 0.23 -13.57 12.75
N ASN A 96 -1.00 -13.55 12.24
CA ASN A 96 -2.14 -14.17 12.90
C ASN A 96 -1.97 -15.69 13.01
N ALA A 97 -1.46 -16.34 11.96
CA ALA A 97 -1.14 -17.77 11.95
C ALA A 97 -0.03 -18.12 12.97
N ALA A 98 1.00 -17.28 13.10
CA ALA A 98 2.05 -17.45 14.10
C ALA A 98 1.51 -17.31 15.53
N ALA A 99 0.63 -16.34 15.79
CA ALA A 99 0.00 -16.16 17.10
C ALA A 99 -0.91 -17.34 17.49
N ALA A 100 -1.63 -17.93 16.54
CA ALA A 100 -2.48 -19.09 16.77
C ALA A 100 -1.69 -20.39 17.05
N SER A 101 -0.40 -20.43 16.71
CA SER A 101 0.47 -21.60 16.88
C SER A 101 1.18 -21.66 18.24
N ILE A 102 1.07 -20.63 19.09
CA ILE A 102 1.62 -20.63 20.45
C ILE A 102 0.65 -21.42 21.36
N PRO A 103 1.04 -22.61 21.88
CA PRO A 103 0.10 -23.46 22.59
C PRO A 103 -0.25 -22.89 23.98
N ALA A 104 -1.51 -23.08 24.38
CA ALA A 104 -2.10 -22.77 25.70
C ALA A 104 -1.49 -23.58 26.88
N SER A 105 -0.23 -24.01 26.77
CA SER A 105 0.43 -24.92 27.73
C SER A 105 1.15 -24.20 28.87
N VAL A 106 1.16 -22.87 28.94
CA VAL A 106 1.64 -22.14 30.13
C VAL A 106 0.49 -21.98 31.13
N SER A 107 -0.17 -23.08 31.48
CA SER A 107 -0.95 -23.16 32.70
C SER A 107 0.02 -23.68 33.77
N VAL A 108 0.68 -22.75 34.46
CA VAL A 108 1.54 -23.06 35.61
C VAL A 108 0.63 -23.66 36.70
N PRO A 109 0.88 -24.90 37.19
CA PRO A 109 0.11 -25.43 38.30
C PRO A 109 0.45 -24.64 39.58
N ALA A 110 -0.58 -24.23 40.31
CA ALA A 110 -0.48 -23.47 41.55
C ALA A 110 0.46 -24.16 42.57
N PRO A 111 1.32 -23.42 43.30
CA PRO A 111 2.15 -24.02 44.33
C PRO A 111 1.27 -24.50 45.49
N VAL A 112 1.35 -25.80 45.78
CA VAL A 112 0.80 -26.44 46.97
C VAL A 112 1.45 -25.85 48.22
N SER A 113 0.69 -25.11 49.01
CA SER A 113 1.10 -24.69 50.35
C SER A 113 1.21 -25.90 51.26
N VAL A 114 2.43 -26.32 51.59
CA VAL A 114 2.70 -27.29 52.65
C VAL A 114 2.60 -26.56 54.00
N LEU A 115 1.54 -26.89 54.75
CA LEU A 115 1.31 -26.41 56.11
C LEU A 115 2.17 -27.25 57.07
N SER A 116 3.25 -26.68 57.61
CA SER A 116 4.04 -27.31 58.68
C SER A 116 3.38 -27.10 60.04
N ARG A 117 3.35 -28.17 60.83
CA ARG A 117 2.81 -28.30 62.20
C ARG A 117 3.57 -27.47 63.24
#